data_AF-A0A924C5R3-F1
#
_entry.id   AF-A0A924C5R3-F1
#
_cell.length_a   1.000
_cell.length_b   1.000
_cell.length_c   1.000
_cell.angle_alpha   90.00
_cell.angle_beta   90.00
_cell.angle_gamma   90.00
#
_symmetry.space_group_name_H-M   'P 1'
#
loop_
_entity.id
_entity.type
_entity.pdbx_description
1 polymer ?
#
loop_
_entity_poly.entity_id
_entity_poly.type
_entity_poly.pdbx_seq_one_letter_code
_entity_poly.pdbx_strand_id
1 'polypeptide(L)' 'MARPEKIRLGEILVQQKLLSEEQLGLALTDQKRTGRKLGRVFVENGFVTEEQISGAIARQLDIPYINLKFYNTHPETVR' A
#
# COMPACT_ATOMS: atom_id res chain seq x y z
N MET A 1 23.54 3.63 -12.03
CA MET A 1 22.57 3.80 -10.93
C MET A 1 21.80 2.50 -10.80
N ALA A 2 21.90 1.80 -9.66
CA ALA A 2 21.19 0.54 -9.44
C ALA A 2 19.67 0.80 -9.50
N ARG A 3 18.93 -0.03 -10.24
CA ARG A 3 17.47 0.02 -10.28
C ARG A 3 17.00 -0.14 -8.82
N PRO A 4 16.16 0.75 -8.28
CA PRO A 4 15.68 0.58 -6.91
C PRO A 4 15.13 -0.83 -6.79
N GLU A 5 15.54 -1.55 -5.74
CA GLU A 5 15.05 -2.90 -5.48
C GLU A 5 13.54 -2.91 -5.64
N LYS A 6 13.03 -3.90 -6.37
CA LYS A 6 11.63 -3.94 -6.75
C LYS A 6 10.82 -4.33 -5.53
N ILE A 7 10.51 -3.35 -4.68
CA ILE A 7 9.74 -3.52 -3.46
C ILE A 7 8.35 -4.08 -3.84
N ARG A 8 8.05 -5.27 -3.35
CA ARG A 8 6.78 -5.96 -3.64
C ARG A 8 5.77 -5.62 -2.56
N LEU A 9 4.70 -4.92 -2.94
CA LEU A 9 3.65 -4.48 -2.01
C LEU A 9 3.11 -5.62 -1.14
N GLY A 10 2.83 -6.79 -1.72
CA GLY A 10 2.30 -7.93 -0.98
C GLY A 10 3.23 -8.39 0.14
N GLU A 11 4.54 -8.47 -0.14
CA GLU A 11 5.54 -8.90 0.85
C GLU A 11 5.66 -7.89 1.98
N ILE A 12 5.64 -6.57 1.69
CA ILE A 12 5.64 -5.53 2.74
C ILE A 12 4.46 -5.73 3.69
N LEU A 13 3.27 -5.91 3.13
CA LEU A 13 2.05 -6.02 3.91
C LEU A 13 2.04 -7.29 4.78
N VAL A 14 2.57 -8.40 4.28
CA VAL A 14 2.73 -9.63 5.06
C VAL A 14 3.78 -9.47 6.15
N GLN A 15 4.96 -8.91 5.84
CA GLN A 15 6.03 -8.65 6.83
C GLN A 15 5.55 -7.75 7.97
N GLN A 16 4.71 -6.77 7.64
CA GLN A 16 4.11 -5.85 8.62
C GLN A 16 2.82 -6.40 9.26
N LYS A 17 2.48 -7.68 9.02
CA LYS A 17 1.30 -8.38 9.57
C LYS A 17 -0.04 -7.73 9.25
N LEU A 18 -0.11 -6.99 8.15
CA LEU A 18 -1.34 -6.41 7.60
C LEU A 18 -2.08 -7.39 6.68
N LEU A 19 -1.37 -8.36 6.12
CA LEU A 19 -1.92 -9.47 5.35
C LEU A 19 -1.38 -10.80 5.87
N SER A 20 -2.18 -11.86 5.75
CA SER A 20 -1.68 -13.24 5.81
C SER A 20 -1.17 -13.69 4.43
N GLU A 21 -0.32 -14.72 4.42
CA GLU A 21 0.12 -15.39 3.18
C GLU A 21 -1.07 -15.93 2.37
N GLU A 22 -2.10 -16.41 3.06
CA GLU A 22 -3.34 -16.90 2.42
C GLU A 22 -4.09 -15.76 1.72
N GLN A 23 -4.28 -14.62 2.40
CA GLN A 23 -4.93 -13.44 1.83
C GLN A 23 -4.14 -12.89 0.63
N LEU A 24 -2.81 -12.91 0.71
CA LEU A 24 -1.94 -12.54 -0.41
C LEU A 24 -2.15 -13.49 -1.61
N GLY A 25 -2.22 -14.80 -1.37
CA GLY A 25 -2.48 -15.81 -2.41
C GLY A 25 -3.83 -15.63 -3.09
N LEU A 26 -4.89 -15.38 -2.31
CA LEU A 26 -6.23 -15.09 -2.84
C LEU A 26 -6.23 -13.83 -3.72
N ALA A 27 -5.64 -12.75 -3.23
CA ALA A 27 -5.56 -11.50 -3.96
C ALA A 27 -4.73 -11.60 -5.25
N LEU A 28 -3.64 -12.39 -5.25
CA LEU A 28 -2.85 -12.66 -6.46
C LEU A 28 -3.65 -13.45 -7.51
N THR A 29 -4.52 -14.36 -7.07
CA THR A 29 -5.42 -15.11 -7.95
C THR A 29 -6.46 -14.19 -8.58
N ASP A 30 -7.09 -13.33 -7.77
CA ASP A 30 -8.02 -12.31 -8.27
C ASP A 30 -7.35 -11.29 -9.19
N GLN A 31 -6.12 -10.90 -8.88
CA GLN A 31 -5.33 -10.02 -9.73
C GLN A 31 -5.11 -10.61 -11.12
N LYS A 32 -4.74 -11.89 -11.21
CA LYS A 32 -4.56 -12.60 -12.48
C LYS A 32 -5.86 -12.68 -13.28
N ARG A 33 -6.98 -12.92 -12.61
CA ARG A 33 -8.31 -13.02 -13.23
C ARG A 33 -8.81 -11.67 -13.75
N THR A 34 -8.55 -10.58 -13.03
CA THR A 34 -9.13 -9.26 -13.32
C THR A 34 -8.18 -8.31 -14.05
N GLY A 35 -6.87 -8.56 -14.02
CA GLY A 35 -5.83 -7.66 -14.55
C GLY A 35 -5.63 -6.38 -13.73
N ARG A 36 -6.27 -6.25 -12.57
CA ARG A 36 -6.25 -5.02 -11.76
C ARG A 36 -4.95 -4.88 -10.98
N LYS A 37 -4.69 -3.69 -10.43
CA LYS A 37 -3.55 -3.48 -9.52
C LYS A 37 -3.80 -4.21 -8.20
N LEU A 38 -2.79 -4.90 -7.69
CA LEU A 38 -2.87 -5.72 -6.49
C LEU A 38 -3.35 -4.94 -5.25
N GLY A 39 -2.86 -3.70 -5.06
CA GLY A 39 -3.31 -2.83 -3.97
C GLY A 39 -4.83 -2.58 -3.98
N ARG A 40 -5.42 -2.46 -5.18
CA ARG A 40 -6.86 -2.27 -5.34
C ARG A 40 -7.65 -3.53 -4.98
N VAL A 41 -7.12 -4.69 -5.38
CA VAL A 41 -7.69 -5.99 -5.04
C VAL A 41 -7.69 -6.19 -3.51
N PHE A 42 -6.62 -5.82 -2.82
CA PHE A 42 -6.58 -5.93 -1.36
C PHE A 42 -7.67 -5.09 -0.67
N VAL A 43 -7.90 -3.86 -1.15
CA VAL A 43 -8.92 -2.95 -0.58
C VAL A 43 -10.32 -3.44 -0.88
N GLU A 44 -10.59 -3.88 -2.11
CA GLU A 44 -11.93 -4.37 -2.49
C GLU A 44 -12.31 -5.68 -1.83
N ASN A 45 -11.33 -6.56 -1.59
CA ASN A 45 -11.55 -7.78 -0.81
C ASN A 45 -11.64 -7.50 0.70
N GLY A 46 -11.48 -6.25 1.13
CA GLY A 46 -11.59 -5.84 2.54
C GLY A 46 -10.42 -6.30 3.41
N PHE A 47 -9.29 -6.70 2.82
CA PHE A 47 -8.15 -7.23 3.57
C PHE A 47 -7.35 -6.13 4.25
N VAL A 48 -7.21 -4.97 3.60
CA VAL A 48 -6.52 -3.77 4.12
C VAL A 48 -7.17 -2.50 3.60
N THR A 49 -6.97 -1.38 4.29
CA THR A 49 -7.40 -0.06 3.81
C THR A 49 -6.30 0.65 3.00
N GLU A 50 -6.68 1.71 2.28
CA GLU A 50 -5.72 2.57 1.56
C GLU A 50 -4.72 3.24 2.51
N GLU A 51 -5.17 3.63 3.71
CA GLU A 51 -4.31 4.20 4.74
C GLU A 51 -3.30 3.18 5.27
N GLN A 52 -3.72 1.93 5.47
CA GLN A 52 -2.81 0.86 5.90
C GLN A 52 -1.76 0.56 4.83
N ILE A 53 -2.14 0.52 3.55
CA ILE A 53 -1.20 0.37 2.43
C ILE A 53 -0.19 1.51 2.42
N SER A 54 -0.68 2.75 2.48
CA SER A 54 0.17 3.94 2.39
C SER A 54 1.12 4.06 3.59
N GLY A 55 0.62 3.79 4.80
CA GLY A 55 1.42 3.75 6.01
C GLY A 55 2.45 2.62 6.00
N ALA A 56 2.13 1.47 5.40
CA ALA A 56 3.08 0.37 5.26
C ALA A 56 4.24 0.70 4.33
N ILE A 57 3.95 1.35 3.20
CA ILE A 57 4.97 1.83 2.26
C ILE A 57 5.83 2.91 2.92
N ALA A 58 5.22 3.85 3.64
CA ALA A 58 5.96 4.91 4.33
C ALA A 58 6.92 4.35 5.38
N ARG A 59 6.48 3.38 6.19
CA ARG A 59 7.35 2.64 7.13
C ARG A 59 8.49 1.91 6.44
N GLN A 60 8.23 1.27 5.29
CA GLN A 60 9.27 0.57 4.53
C GLN A 60 10.34 1.51 3.98
N LEU A 61 9.94 2.73 3.60
CA LEU A 61 10.80 3.76 3.04
C LEU A 61 11.43 4.66 4.11
N ASP A 62 11.10 4.44 5.39
CA ASP A 62 11.50 5.28 6.53
C ASP A 62 11.15 6.78 6.33
N ILE A 63 9.95 7.04 5.80
CA ILE A 63 9.42 8.39 5.58
C ILE A 63 8.12 8.60 6.36
N PRO A 64 7.78 9.86 6.73
CA PRO A 64 6.51 10.16 7.37
C PRO A 64 5.34 9.95 6.40
N TYR A 65 4.27 9.32 6.89
CA TYR A 65 2.98 9.28 6.21
C TYR A 65 2.11 10.45 6.68
N ILE A 66 1.60 11.23 5.73
CA ILE A 66 0.72 12.37 6.02
C ILE A 66 -0.65 12.11 5.36
N ASN A 67 -1.71 12.11 6.17
CA ASN A 67 -3.07 12.11 5.64
C ASN A 67 -3.49 13.55 5.33
N LEU A 68 -3.50 13.91 4.05
CA LEU A 68 -3.83 15.26 3.59
C LEU A 68 -5.24 15.72 3.98
N LYS A 69 -6.20 14.81 4.24
CA LYS A 69 -7.55 15.19 4.69
C LYS A 69 -7.55 15.89 6.05
N PHE A 70 -6.55 15.57 6.89
CA PHE A 70 -6.43 16.09 8.25
C PHE A 70 -5.19 16.97 8.42
N TYR A 71 -4.44 17.20 7.34
CA TYR A 71 -3.23 18.00 7.40
C TYR A 71 -3.57 19.47 7.14
N ASN A 72 -3.32 20.32 8.13
CA ASN A 72 -3.51 21.76 8.00
C ASN A 72 -2.39 22.33 7.12
N THR A 73 -2.63 22.40 5.82
CA THR A 73 -1.70 23.03 4.87
C THR A 73 -1.67 24.53 5.12
N HIS A 74 -0.48 25.13 5.14
CA HIS A 74 -0.39 26.59 5.16
C HIS A 74 -0.93 27.11 3.81
N PRO A 75 -1.96 27.97 3.79
CA PRO A 75 -2.60 28.42 2.55
C PRO A 75 -1.63 29.15 1.60
N GLU A 76 -0.53 29.70 2.14
CA GLU A 76 0.53 30.40 1.42
C GLU A 76 1.30 29.50 0.42
N THR A 77 1.27 28.17 0.62
CA THR A 77 2.12 27.21 -0.11
C THR A 77 1.38 26.37 -1.16
N VAL A 78 0.05 26.47 -1.21
CA VAL A 78 -0.80 25.70 -2.14
C VAL A 78 -1.32 26.68 -3.20
N ARG A 79 -0.82 26.56 -4.44
CA ARG A 79 -1.20 27.42 -5.57
C ARG A 79 -2.02 26.65 -6.60
#